data_AF-A0A3B3Y1S9-F1
#
_entry.id   AF-A0A3B3Y1S9-F1
#
_cell.length_a   1.000
_cell.length_b   1.000
_cell.length_c   1.000
_cell.angle_alpha   90.00
_cell.angle_beta   90.00
_cell.angle_gamma   90.00
#
_symmetry.space_group_name_H-M   'P 1'
#
loop_
_entity.id
_entity.type
_entity.pdbx_description
1 polymer ?
#
loop_
_entity_poly.entity_id
_entity_poly.type
_entity_poly.pdbx_seq_one_letter_code
_entity_poly.pdbx_strand_id
1 'polypeptide(L)'
;MTTLIQMGMFKRVSLFDYQAMCKTNPHSVSSARPLLSSFYALASTFKWFLSNVLLFLLEFNFCSFWHSEHFADAYVPKKKWNVLQPCDTEYPSFIYEPSVKETNSIIKCGRCQKMFVVQQIPESNLLMLVVQGDCDCSRQYPPITLVPKEVKYNASVKCDRMRSQKVRRRPESCHSYHPQENANDCGGASFIRLSGPLLLLCLSRAALVS
;
A
#
# COMPACT_ATOMS: atom_id res chain seq x y z
N MET A 1 -26.56 -19.81 -8.56
CA MET A 1 -26.55 -18.34 -8.31
C MET A 1 -26.72 -17.51 -9.58
N THR A 2 -25.92 -17.73 -10.63
CA THR A 2 -26.04 -16.97 -11.90
C THR A 2 -27.46 -16.94 -12.48
N THR A 3 -28.12 -18.09 -12.50
CA THR A 3 -29.52 -18.23 -12.97
C THR A 3 -30.51 -17.49 -12.08
N LEU A 4 -30.34 -17.55 -10.75
CA LEU A 4 -31.20 -16.83 -9.80
C LEU A 4 -31.09 -15.30 -9.95
N ILE A 5 -29.93 -14.80 -10.35
CA ILE A 5 -29.73 -13.38 -10.68
C ILE A 5 -30.42 -13.03 -12.00
N GLN A 6 -30.30 -13.88 -13.02
CA GLN A 6 -30.97 -13.68 -14.31
C GLN A 6 -32.50 -13.70 -14.19
N MET A 7 -33.03 -14.50 -13.27
CA MET A 7 -34.46 -14.56 -12.97
C MET A 7 -34.96 -13.38 -12.12
N GLY A 8 -34.07 -12.51 -11.66
CA GLY A 8 -34.43 -11.32 -10.87
C GLY A 8 -34.76 -11.59 -9.40
N MET A 9 -34.50 -12.80 -8.88
CA MET A 9 -34.67 -13.10 -7.44
C MET A 9 -33.56 -12.46 -6.59
N PHE A 10 -32.36 -12.35 -7.14
CA PHE A 10 -31.22 -11.75 -6.47
C PHE A 10 -30.64 -10.61 -7.28
N LYS A 11 -30.44 -9.47 -6.61
CA LYS A 11 -29.72 -8.33 -7.14
C LYS A 11 -28.26 -8.38 -6.69
N ARG A 12 -27.33 -8.43 -7.64
CA ARG A 12 -25.90 -8.27 -7.35
C ARG A 12 -25.58 -6.80 -7.14
N VAL A 13 -24.92 -6.48 -6.02
CA VAL A 13 -24.42 -5.14 -5.69
C VAL A 13 -22.93 -5.27 -5.36
N SER A 14 -22.08 -4.39 -5.91
CA SER A 14 -20.69 -4.32 -5.49
C SER A 14 -20.53 -3.43 -4.26
N LEU A 15 -19.87 -3.96 -3.24
CA LEU A 15 -19.51 -3.22 -2.03
C LEU A 15 -18.03 -2.88 -2.10
N PHE A 16 -17.71 -1.64 -1.71
CA PHE A 16 -16.35 -1.11 -1.68
C PHE A 16 -15.93 -0.86 -0.25
N ASP A 17 -14.78 -1.41 0.14
CA ASP A 17 -14.10 -1.13 1.40
C ASP A 17 -12.85 -0.29 1.11
N TYR A 18 -12.87 0.95 1.58
CA TYR A 18 -11.80 1.95 1.43
C TYR A 18 -10.75 1.89 2.56
N GLN A 19 -10.91 0.99 3.53
CA GLN A 19 -10.03 0.85 4.70
C GLN A 19 -9.34 -0.52 4.77
N ALA A 20 -9.40 -1.30 3.69
CA ALA A 20 -8.81 -2.62 3.62
C ALA A 20 -7.27 -2.57 3.56
N MET A 21 -6.62 -3.67 3.97
CA MET A 21 -5.17 -3.83 3.93
C MET A 21 -4.79 -4.89 2.90
N CYS A 22 -4.03 -4.50 1.87
CA CYS A 22 -3.57 -5.42 0.82
C CYS A 22 -2.09 -5.72 0.98
N LYS A 23 -1.71 -6.94 0.60
CA LYS A 23 -0.30 -7.30 0.49
C LYS A 23 0.30 -6.60 -0.71
N THR A 24 1.26 -5.72 -0.49
CA THR A 24 2.02 -5.16 -1.60
C THR A 24 3.02 -6.19 -2.09
N ASN A 25 2.97 -6.51 -3.38
CA ASN A 25 4.17 -7.02 -4.01
C ASN A 25 5.22 -5.91 -3.97
N PRO A 26 6.44 -6.16 -3.45
CA PRO A 26 7.49 -5.17 -3.50
C PRO A 26 7.85 -4.93 -4.96
N HIS A 27 7.18 -3.98 -5.60
CA HIS A 27 7.73 -3.31 -6.76
C HIS A 27 8.93 -2.56 -6.23
N SER A 28 10.11 -3.14 -6.41
CA SER A 28 11.37 -2.43 -6.23
C SER A 28 11.40 -1.31 -7.26
N VAL A 29 10.76 -0.18 -6.96
CA VAL A 29 11.09 1.08 -7.60
C VAL A 29 12.45 1.40 -7.05
N SER A 30 13.47 0.92 -7.77
CA SER A 30 14.85 1.19 -7.46
C SER A 30 15.00 2.70 -7.50
N SER A 31 14.91 3.33 -6.33
CA SER A 31 15.28 4.72 -6.11
C SER A 31 16.81 4.79 -6.08
N ALA A 32 17.45 4.11 -7.02
CA ALA A 32 18.85 4.30 -7.30
C ALA A 32 18.95 5.73 -7.83
N ARG A 33 19.49 6.63 -7.02
CA ARG A 33 20.02 7.90 -7.52
C ARG A 33 21.09 7.52 -8.55
N PRO A 34 20.89 7.71 -9.86
CA PRO A 34 21.93 7.38 -10.80
C PRO A 34 23.01 8.46 -10.66
N LEU A 35 24.27 8.06 -10.82
CA LEU A 35 25.48 8.88 -11.02
C LEU A 35 26.44 9.07 -9.82
N LEU A 36 25.99 9.20 -8.56
CA LEU A 36 26.93 9.43 -7.43
C LEU A 36 27.18 8.20 -6.52
N SER A 37 26.46 7.10 -6.74
CA SER A 37 26.58 5.87 -5.93
C SER A 37 27.99 5.28 -5.89
N SER A 38 28.72 5.30 -7.00
CA SER A 38 30.07 4.72 -7.07
C SER A 38 31.10 5.55 -6.30
N PHE A 39 30.97 6.88 -6.30
CA PHE A 39 31.86 7.76 -5.54
C PHE A 39 31.60 7.68 -4.04
N TYR A 40 30.35 7.54 -3.61
CA TYR A 40 30.04 7.30 -2.20
C TYR A 40 30.49 5.92 -1.72
N ALA A 41 30.44 4.90 -2.58
CA ALA A 41 31.00 3.59 -2.28
C ALA A 41 32.53 3.67 -2.11
N LEU A 42 33.23 4.34 -3.02
CA LEU A 42 34.69 4.58 -2.92
C LEU A 42 35.07 5.42 -1.70
N ALA A 43 34.29 6.47 -1.38
CA ALA A 43 34.52 7.28 -0.20
C ALA A 43 34.26 6.49 1.09
N SER A 44 33.28 5.59 1.09
CA SER A 44 32.97 4.71 2.22
C SER A 44 34.07 3.65 2.42
N THR A 45 34.59 3.05 1.35
CA THR A 45 35.71 2.11 1.43
C THR A 45 36.99 2.81 1.85
N PHE A 46 37.23 4.02 1.35
CA PHE A 46 38.37 4.85 1.77
C PHE A 46 38.25 5.25 3.24
N LYS A 47 37.07 5.67 3.70
CA LYS A 47 36.82 5.98 5.11
C LYS A 47 36.97 4.75 6.00
N TRP A 48 36.48 3.60 5.56
CA TRP A 48 36.69 2.32 6.26
C TRP A 48 38.18 1.99 6.32
N PHE A 49 38.91 2.08 5.22
CA PHE A 49 40.35 1.84 5.18
C PHE A 49 41.10 2.78 6.13
N LEU A 50 40.82 4.09 6.09
CA LEU A 50 41.42 5.06 7.01
C LEU A 50 41.10 4.75 8.47
N SER A 51 39.87 4.32 8.78
CA SER A 51 39.48 3.93 10.14
C SER A 51 40.25 2.70 10.62
N ASN A 52 40.49 1.72 9.75
CA ASN A 52 41.28 0.53 10.10
C ASN A 52 42.77 0.86 10.23
N VAL A 53 43.31 1.73 9.39
CA VAL A 53 44.70 2.23 9.55
C VAL A 53 44.84 3.03 10.83
N LEU A 54 43.86 3.87 11.17
CA LEU A 54 43.86 4.63 12.43
C LEU A 54 43.78 3.68 13.63
N LEU A 55 42.86 2.70 13.62
CA LEU A 55 42.76 1.67 14.65
C LEU A 55 44.05 0.85 14.76
N PHE A 56 44.65 0.45 13.64
CA PHE A 56 45.92 -0.28 13.62
C PHE A 56 47.06 0.56 14.20
N LEU A 57 47.14 1.86 13.90
CA LEU A 57 48.13 2.77 14.49
C LEU A 57 47.86 3.02 15.99
N LEU A 58 46.59 2.97 16.42
CA LEU A 58 46.17 3.09 17.81
C LEU A 58 46.46 1.80 18.60
N GLU A 59 46.28 0.63 17.98
CA GLU A 59 46.67 -0.68 18.51
C GLU A 59 48.20 -0.85 18.57
N PHE A 60 48.93 -0.34 17.58
CA PHE A 60 50.40 -0.29 17.60
C PHE A 60 50.96 0.74 18.60
N ASN A 61 50.14 1.67 19.08
CA ASN A 61 50.43 2.47 20.27
C ASN A 61 49.96 1.73 21.54
N PHE A 62 50.74 0.73 21.93
CA PHE A 62 50.92 0.21 23.29
C PHE A 62 49.74 -0.35 24.11
N CYS A 63 48.50 -0.46 23.62
CA CYS A 63 47.38 -0.91 24.47
C CYS A 63 46.39 -1.94 23.90
N SER A 64 46.82 -2.92 23.08
CA SER A 64 45.94 -4.06 22.74
C SER A 64 46.64 -5.43 22.72
N PHE A 65 47.53 -5.68 23.67
CA PHE A 65 48.00 -7.05 23.96
C PHE A 65 47.04 -7.80 24.91
N TRP A 66 45.96 -7.17 25.42
CA TRP A 66 45.19 -7.73 26.54
C TRP A 66 43.65 -7.58 26.50
N HIS A 67 43.01 -7.35 25.34
CA HIS A 67 41.57 -7.66 25.26
C HIS A 67 41.15 -8.24 23.91
N SER A 68 41.13 -9.58 23.89
CA SER A 68 40.38 -10.39 22.94
C SER A 68 38.90 -10.24 23.27
N GLU A 69 38.12 -9.58 22.43
CA GLU A 69 36.69 -9.90 22.33
C GLU A 69 36.27 -10.04 20.87
N HIS A 70 35.81 -11.25 20.54
CA HIS A 70 35.19 -11.58 19.27
C HIS A 70 33.84 -10.88 19.17
N PHE A 71 33.73 -9.88 18.30
CA PHE A 71 32.43 -9.34 17.90
C PHE A 71 31.74 -10.38 17.00
N ALA A 72 30.76 -11.09 17.56
CA ALA A 72 29.85 -11.92 16.78
C ALA A 72 28.84 -11.02 16.05
N ASP A 73 28.94 -10.95 14.73
CA ASP A 73 27.91 -10.34 13.89
C ASP A 73 26.60 -11.14 14.02
N ALA A 74 25.60 -10.55 14.66
CA ALA A 74 24.27 -11.12 14.76
C ALA A 74 23.57 -11.04 13.39
N TYR A 75 23.53 -12.16 12.67
CA TYR A 75 22.65 -12.33 11.51
C TYR A 75 21.20 -12.39 11.98
N VAL A 76 20.48 -11.25 11.90
CA VAL A 76 19.03 -11.22 12.07
C VAL A 76 18.40 -11.73 10.77
N PRO A 77 17.73 -12.91 10.77
CA PRO A 77 16.99 -13.34 9.60
C PRO A 77 15.87 -12.33 9.34
N LYS A 78 15.98 -11.59 8.23
CA LYS A 78 14.91 -10.74 7.72
C LYS A 78 13.72 -11.63 7.35
N LYS A 79 12.85 -11.94 8.31
CA LYS A 79 11.49 -12.40 8.00
C LYS A 79 10.91 -11.37 7.04
N LYS A 80 10.64 -11.80 5.82
CA LYS A 80 9.99 -11.00 4.78
C LYS A 80 8.56 -10.77 5.24
N TRP A 81 8.37 -9.82 6.15
CA TRP A 81 7.05 -9.33 6.51
C TRP A 81 6.42 -8.86 5.19
N ASN A 82 5.31 -9.49 4.81
CA ASN A 82 4.52 -9.00 3.70
C ASN A 82 4.02 -7.64 4.15
N VAL A 83 4.66 -6.58 3.64
CA VAL A 83 4.27 -5.21 3.95
C VAL A 83 2.82 -5.07 3.50
N LEU A 84 1.95 -4.78 4.47
CA LEU A 84 0.55 -4.49 4.23
C LEU A 84 0.42 -2.98 4.01
N GLN A 85 -0.30 -2.59 2.96
CA GLN A 85 -0.59 -1.20 2.68
C GLN A 85 -2.11 -0.99 2.61
N PRO A 86 -2.62 0.17 3.03
CA PRO A 86 -4.00 0.55 2.79
C PRO A 86 -4.34 0.48 1.29
N CYS A 87 -5.42 -0.19 0.97
CA CYS A 87 -5.92 -0.37 -0.39
C CYS A 87 -7.45 -0.36 -0.41
N ASP A 88 -8.00 -0.11 -1.59
CA ASP A 88 -9.43 -0.23 -1.80
C ASP A 88 -9.74 -1.65 -2.28
N THR A 89 -10.73 -2.29 -1.67
CA THR A 89 -11.20 -3.62 -2.11
C THR A 89 -12.66 -3.58 -2.49
N GLU A 90 -13.00 -4.39 -3.49
CA GLU A 90 -14.37 -4.60 -3.95
C GLU A 90 -14.73 -6.08 -3.75
N TYR A 91 -15.94 -6.31 -3.24
CA TYR A 91 -16.51 -7.64 -3.12
C TYR A 91 -17.99 -7.65 -3.54
N PRO A 92 -18.45 -8.72 -4.22
CA PRO A 92 -19.83 -8.84 -4.62
C PRO A 92 -20.71 -9.18 -3.41
N SER A 93 -21.81 -8.46 -3.23
CA SER A 93 -22.89 -8.76 -2.31
C SER A 93 -24.18 -9.05 -3.08
N PHE A 94 -25.10 -9.80 -2.47
CA PHE A 94 -26.37 -10.20 -3.06
C PHE A 94 -27.52 -9.83 -2.15
N ILE A 95 -28.49 -9.10 -2.70
CA ILE A 95 -29.71 -8.71 -2.01
C ILE A 95 -30.85 -9.51 -2.61
N TYR A 96 -31.65 -10.16 -1.74
CA TYR A 96 -32.87 -10.83 -2.16
C TYR A 96 -33.96 -9.81 -2.46
N GLU A 97 -34.58 -9.92 -3.63
CA GLU A 97 -35.69 -9.07 -4.05
C GLU A 97 -36.94 -9.96 -4.13
N PRO A 98 -37.99 -9.71 -3.31
CA PRO A 98 -39.13 -10.61 -3.15
C PRO A 98 -40.13 -10.56 -4.33
N SER A 99 -39.67 -10.18 -5.52
CA SER A 99 -40.46 -10.12 -6.75
C SER A 99 -41.04 -11.49 -7.12
N VAL A 100 -40.36 -12.57 -6.73
CA VAL A 100 -40.80 -13.94 -6.97
C VAL A 100 -40.69 -14.77 -5.68
N LYS A 101 -41.85 -15.23 -5.19
CA LYS A 101 -41.96 -16.02 -3.94
C LYS A 101 -41.56 -17.49 -4.13
N GLU A 102 -41.90 -18.05 -5.28
CA GLU A 102 -41.61 -19.43 -5.64
C GLU A 102 -41.20 -19.52 -7.10
N THR A 103 -40.11 -20.24 -7.37
CA THR A 103 -39.64 -20.47 -8.74
C THR A 103 -39.29 -21.92 -8.97
N ASN A 104 -39.93 -22.51 -9.96
CA ASN A 104 -39.56 -23.79 -10.54
C ASN A 104 -38.89 -23.50 -11.89
N SER A 105 -37.64 -23.89 -12.04
CA SER A 105 -36.90 -23.63 -13.27
C SER A 105 -35.86 -24.70 -13.55
N ILE A 106 -35.37 -24.70 -14.79
CA ILE A 106 -34.46 -25.71 -15.32
C ILE A 106 -33.21 -25.00 -15.83
N ILE A 107 -32.04 -25.43 -15.36
CA ILE A 107 -30.74 -24.96 -15.82
C ILE A 107 -30.24 -25.93 -16.90
N LYS A 108 -29.99 -25.42 -18.10
CA LYS A 108 -29.36 -26.19 -19.17
C LYS A 108 -27.85 -26.12 -19.03
N CYS A 109 -27.22 -27.27 -18.78
CA CYS A 109 -25.78 -27.41 -18.60
C CYS A 109 -25.16 -28.17 -19.79
N GLY A 110 -25.17 -27.53 -20.97
CA GLY A 110 -24.72 -28.15 -22.22
C GLY A 110 -25.64 -29.30 -22.65
N ARG A 111 -25.21 -30.56 -22.41
CA ARG A 111 -25.94 -31.78 -22.82
C ARG A 111 -26.88 -32.33 -21.75
N CYS A 112 -26.84 -31.79 -20.54
CA CYS A 112 -27.74 -32.18 -19.46
C CYS A 112 -28.59 -30.98 -19.02
N GLN A 113 -29.68 -31.25 -18.32
CA GLN A 113 -30.51 -30.24 -17.70
C GLN A 113 -30.68 -30.58 -16.22
N LYS A 114 -30.75 -29.55 -15.38
CA LYS A 114 -30.84 -29.65 -13.93
C LYS A 114 -32.03 -28.84 -13.46
N MET A 115 -33.06 -29.46 -12.92
CA MET A 115 -34.17 -28.71 -12.35
C MET A 115 -33.84 -28.25 -10.94
N PHE A 116 -34.41 -27.12 -10.56
CA PHE A 116 -34.35 -26.62 -9.21
C PHE A 116 -35.66 -25.93 -8.82
N VAL A 117 -35.93 -25.98 -7.53
CA VAL A 117 -37.08 -25.36 -6.88
C VAL A 117 -36.54 -24.42 -5.82
N VAL A 118 -37.02 -23.18 -5.80
CA VAL A 118 -36.73 -22.22 -4.74
C VAL A 118 -38.03 -21.80 -4.08
N GLN A 119 -38.08 -21.90 -2.76
CA GLN A 119 -39.21 -21.48 -1.95
C GLN A 119 -38.74 -20.62 -0.78
N GLN A 120 -39.46 -19.52 -0.52
CA GLN A 120 -39.22 -18.69 0.65
C GLN A 120 -39.79 -19.35 1.92
N ILE A 121 -39.01 -19.35 3.00
CA ILE A 121 -39.49 -19.80 4.32
C ILE A 121 -40.26 -18.65 4.97
N PRO A 122 -41.54 -18.85 5.36
CA PRO A 122 -42.35 -17.78 5.95
C PRO A 122 -41.69 -17.19 7.20
N GLU A 123 -41.92 -15.90 7.42
CA GLU A 123 -41.41 -15.16 8.60
C GLU A 123 -39.89 -15.17 8.78
N SER A 124 -39.13 -15.43 7.71
CA SER A 124 -37.66 -15.44 7.75
C SER A 124 -37.03 -14.85 6.49
N ASN A 125 -35.72 -14.60 6.56
CA ASN A 125 -34.88 -14.23 5.42
C ASN A 125 -34.29 -15.45 4.69
N LEU A 126 -34.74 -16.67 5.02
CA LEU A 126 -34.19 -17.90 4.49
C LEU A 126 -34.95 -18.35 3.24
N LEU A 127 -34.21 -18.98 2.32
CA LEU A 127 -34.72 -19.60 1.11
C LEU A 127 -34.33 -21.07 1.09
N MET A 128 -35.30 -21.94 0.80
CA MET A 128 -35.06 -23.36 0.56
C MET A 128 -34.80 -23.57 -0.93
N LEU A 129 -33.61 -24.08 -1.26
CA LEU A 129 -33.22 -24.43 -2.63
C LEU A 129 -33.06 -25.95 -2.74
N VAL A 130 -33.88 -26.57 -3.57
CA VAL A 130 -33.77 -28.00 -3.90
C VAL A 130 -33.28 -28.13 -5.33
N VAL A 131 -32.25 -28.94 -5.56
CA VAL A 131 -31.64 -29.14 -6.88
C VAL A 131 -31.47 -30.63 -7.13
N GLN A 132 -31.80 -31.10 -8.33
CA GLN A 132 -31.51 -32.48 -8.75
C GLN A 132 -30.01 -32.77 -8.78
N GLY A 133 -29.59 -33.98 -8.42
CA GLY A 133 -28.18 -34.39 -8.34
C GLY A 133 -27.58 -34.93 -9.64
N ASP A 134 -28.36 -35.00 -10.72
CA ASP A 134 -28.08 -35.88 -11.87
C ASP A 134 -26.97 -35.36 -12.81
N CYS A 135 -26.56 -34.10 -12.67
CA CYS A 135 -25.52 -33.50 -13.51
C CYS A 135 -24.61 -32.50 -12.79
N ASP A 136 -23.32 -32.52 -13.14
CA ASP A 136 -22.33 -31.54 -12.73
C ASP A 136 -22.23 -30.38 -13.73
N CYS A 137 -22.63 -29.20 -13.27
CA CYS A 137 -22.65 -27.96 -14.05
C CYS A 137 -21.45 -27.04 -13.76
N SER A 138 -20.48 -27.49 -12.96
CA SER A 138 -19.39 -26.64 -12.43
C SER A 138 -18.50 -26.05 -13.53
N ARG A 139 -18.38 -26.71 -14.69
CA ARG A 139 -17.61 -26.21 -15.84
C ARG A 139 -18.24 -25.00 -16.52
N GLN A 140 -19.57 -24.95 -16.60
CA GLN A 140 -20.28 -23.86 -17.28
C GLN A 140 -20.56 -22.68 -16.33
N TYR A 141 -20.79 -22.97 -15.05
CA TYR A 141 -21.08 -21.98 -14.03
C TYR A 141 -20.02 -22.07 -12.92
N PRO A 142 -18.92 -21.28 -13.01
CA PRO A 142 -17.90 -21.29 -11.98
C PRO A 142 -18.47 -20.77 -10.64
N PRO A 143 -17.90 -21.21 -9.51
CA PRO A 143 -18.32 -20.75 -8.20
C PRO A 143 -18.11 -19.24 -8.08
N ILE A 144 -19.10 -18.55 -7.54
CA ILE A 144 -18.99 -17.11 -7.26
C ILE A 144 -18.22 -16.95 -5.95
N THR A 145 -16.99 -16.47 -6.03
CA THR A 145 -16.16 -16.20 -4.85
C THR A 145 -16.56 -14.87 -4.20
N LEU A 146 -16.73 -14.87 -2.87
CA LEU A 146 -16.96 -13.67 -2.04
C LEU A 146 -15.66 -13.05 -1.52
N VAL A 147 -14.52 -13.44 -2.08
CA VAL A 147 -13.20 -12.97 -1.64
C VAL A 147 -12.99 -11.53 -2.13
N PRO A 148 -12.56 -10.61 -1.25
CA PRO A 148 -12.28 -9.23 -1.61
C PRO A 148 -11.15 -9.16 -2.64
N LYS A 149 -11.35 -8.33 -3.67
CA LYS A 149 -10.38 -8.08 -4.73
C LYS A 149 -9.92 -6.64 -4.66
N GLU A 150 -8.61 -6.43 -4.77
CA GLU A 150 -8.04 -5.08 -4.83
C GLU A 150 -8.51 -4.36 -6.10
N VAL A 151 -9.04 -3.14 -5.93
CA VAL A 151 -9.52 -2.29 -7.02
C VAL A 151 -8.35 -1.45 -7.53
N LYS A 152 -7.99 -1.68 -8.80
CA LYS A 152 -7.00 -0.85 -9.50
C LYS A 152 -7.73 0.22 -10.30
N TYR A 153 -7.68 1.46 -9.83
CA TYR A 153 -8.31 2.57 -10.53
C TYR A 153 -7.51 2.99 -11.75
N ASN A 154 -8.17 2.97 -12.91
CA ASN A 154 -7.67 3.64 -14.10
C ASN A 154 -7.81 5.16 -13.93
N ALA A 155 -6.93 5.93 -14.58
CA ALA A 155 -6.93 7.39 -14.49
C ALA A 155 -8.30 8.01 -14.86
N SER A 156 -9.02 7.42 -15.83
CA SER A 156 -10.36 7.86 -16.24
C SER A 156 -11.41 7.74 -15.14
N VAL A 157 -11.45 6.61 -14.42
CA VAL A 157 -12.44 6.34 -13.35
C VAL A 157 -12.32 7.35 -12.21
N LYS A 158 -11.09 7.76 -11.89
CA LYS A 158 -10.84 8.81 -10.89
C LYS A 158 -11.45 10.15 -11.32
N CYS A 159 -11.31 10.52 -12.60
CA CYS A 159 -11.89 11.74 -13.16
C CYS A 159 -13.42 11.71 -13.15
N ASP A 160 -14.03 10.60 -13.54
CA ASP A 160 -15.50 10.44 -13.54
C ASP A 160 -16.08 10.54 -12.11
N ARG A 161 -15.36 10.00 -11.11
CA ARG A 161 -15.72 10.17 -9.70
C ARG A 161 -15.60 11.61 -9.22
N MET A 162 -14.61 12.36 -9.71
CA MET A 162 -14.48 13.79 -9.37
C MET A 162 -15.63 14.61 -9.95
N ARG A 163 -16.14 14.24 -11.13
CA ARG A 163 -17.30 14.90 -11.76
C ARG A 163 -18.61 14.60 -11.04
N SER A 164 -18.73 13.43 -10.44
CA SER A 164 -19.94 12.96 -9.73
C SER A 164 -19.86 13.13 -8.20
N GLN A 165 -19.02 14.06 -7.71
CA GLN A 165 -18.90 14.30 -6.27
C GLN A 165 -20.26 14.65 -5.63
N LYS A 166 -20.51 14.07 -4.46
CA LYS A 166 -21.66 14.43 -3.62
C LYS A 166 -21.57 15.92 -3.27
N VAL A 167 -22.73 16.58 -3.23
CA VAL A 167 -22.81 17.98 -2.80
C VAL A 167 -22.24 18.11 -1.39
N ARG A 168 -21.26 19.00 -1.22
CA ARG A 168 -20.70 19.36 0.09
C ARG A 168 -21.07 20.81 0.38
N ARG A 169 -21.57 21.08 1.58
CA ARG A 169 -21.77 22.46 2.04
C ARG A 169 -20.40 23.06 2.35
N ARG A 170 -20.11 24.23 1.76
CA ARG A 170 -18.92 25.00 2.14
C ARG A 170 -19.19 25.77 3.43
N PRO A 171 -18.14 26.10 4.22
CA PRO A 171 -18.25 27.08 5.30
C PRO A 171 -18.86 28.40 4.79
N GLU A 172 -19.60 29.11 5.64
CA GLU A 172 -20.30 30.34 5.25
C GLU A 172 -19.35 31.53 5.06
N SER A 173 -18.28 31.60 5.85
CA SER A 173 -17.21 32.58 5.69
C SER A 173 -15.84 31.91 5.62
N CYS A 174 -14.93 32.55 4.90
CA CYS A 174 -13.51 32.22 4.86
C CYS A 174 -12.74 33.50 5.18
N HIS A 175 -12.11 33.56 6.36
CA HIS A 175 -11.30 34.70 6.78
C HIS A 175 -9.83 34.40 6.48
N SER A 176 -9.41 34.63 5.24
CA SER A 176 -8.05 34.34 4.77
C SER A 176 -7.05 35.44 5.05
N TYR A 177 -7.50 36.59 5.56
CA TYR A 177 -6.68 37.77 5.76
C TYR A 177 -7.11 38.49 7.03
N HIS A 178 -6.12 38.88 7.84
CA HIS A 178 -6.33 39.74 8.99
C HIS A 178 -5.47 41.01 8.84
N PRO A 179 -6.02 42.22 9.06
CA PRO A 179 -5.30 43.48 8.83
C PRO A 179 -4.09 43.69 9.76
N GLN A 180 -4.05 42.98 10.90
CA GLN A 180 -2.91 43.00 11.82
C GLN A 180 -1.90 41.87 11.53
N GLU A 181 -2.12 41.07 10.49
CA GLU A 181 -1.21 40.00 10.07
C GLU A 181 -0.03 40.60 9.30
N ASN A 182 1.19 40.38 9.81
CA ASN A 182 2.41 40.81 9.14
C ASN A 182 2.85 39.76 8.10
N ALA A 183 2.45 39.94 6.84
CA ALA A 183 2.85 39.05 5.75
C ALA A 183 4.33 39.17 5.34
N ASN A 184 5.07 40.14 5.90
CA ASN A 184 6.48 40.40 5.54
C ASN A 184 7.48 39.64 6.42
N ASP A 185 7.04 38.97 7.49
CA ASP A 185 7.89 38.05 8.25
C ASP A 185 8.03 36.71 7.51
N CYS A 186 8.70 36.75 6.36
CA CYS A 186 9.21 35.53 5.74
C CYS A 186 10.38 35.03 6.61
N GLY A 187 10.21 33.90 7.28
CA GLY A 187 11.23 33.33 8.18
C GLY A 187 12.62 33.37 7.54
N GLY A 188 13.45 34.31 7.99
CA GLY A 188 14.81 34.46 7.52
C GLY A 188 15.62 33.27 7.99
N ALA A 189 15.96 32.36 7.07
CA ALA A 189 16.91 31.31 7.38
C ALA A 189 18.25 31.97 7.74
N SER A 190 18.80 31.64 8.91
CA SER A 190 20.16 32.00 9.27
C SER A 190 21.11 31.27 8.31
N PHE A 191 21.57 31.99 7.29
CA PHE A 191 22.66 31.50 6.45
C PHE A 191 23.91 31.40 7.34
N ILE A 192 24.49 30.20 7.43
CA ILE A 192 25.79 29.98 8.06
C ILE A 192 26.81 30.79 7.24
N ARG A 193 27.11 32.01 7.68
CA ARG A 193 28.20 32.79 7.09
C ARG A 193 29.50 32.22 7.61
N LEU A 194 30.31 31.70 6.69
CA LEU A 194 31.69 31.34 6.97
C LEU A 194 32.40 32.61 7.46
N SER A 195 32.87 32.63 8.71
CA SER A 195 33.58 33.79 9.20
C SER A 195 34.93 33.87 8.50
N GLY A 196 35.09 34.88 7.65
CA GLY A 196 36.35 35.18 6.96
C GLY A 196 37.60 35.14 7.86
N PRO A 197 37.52 35.63 9.13
CA PRO A 197 38.63 35.52 10.07
C PRO A 197 39.03 34.08 10.40
N LEU A 198 38.08 33.15 10.58
CA LEU A 198 38.40 31.75 10.86
C LEU A 198 39.03 31.07 9.64
N LEU A 199 38.57 31.41 8.43
CA LEU A 199 39.15 30.85 7.21
C LEU A 199 40.59 31.33 6.98
N LEU A 200 40.86 32.60 7.25
CA LEU A 200 42.22 33.17 7.20
C LEU A 200 43.13 32.56 8.29
N LEU A 201 42.60 32.31 9.50
CA LEU A 201 43.32 31.61 10.57
C LEU A 201 43.63 30.15 10.23
N CYS A 202 42.71 29.46 9.55
CA CYS A 202 42.95 28.09 9.08
C CYS A 202 44.00 28.06 7.96
N LEU A 203 43.95 29.01 7.01
CA LEU A 203 44.93 29.10 5.93
C LEU A 203 46.33 29.48 6.42
N SER A 204 46.43 30.40 7.40
CA SER A 204 47.73 30.78 7.97
C SER A 204 48.36 29.66 8.77
N ARG A 205 47.55 28.85 9.50
CA ARG A 205 48.04 27.65 10.18
C ARG A 205 48.44 26.54 9.21
N ALA A 206 47.75 26.39 8.07
CA ALA A 206 48.14 25.42 7.05
C ALA A 206 49.44 25.82 6.33
N ALA A 207 49.65 27.11 6.08
CA ALA A 207 50.88 27.63 5.48
C ALA A 207 52.10 27.57 6.42
N LEU A 208 51.88 27.56 7.74
CA LEU A 208 52.95 27.44 8.74
C LEU A 208 53.43 25.99 8.96
N VAL A 209 52.72 25.00 8.40
CA VAL A 209 52.98 23.57 8.57
C VAL A 209 53.52 22.93 7.28
N SER A 210 53.80 23.73 6.24
CA SER A 210 54.58 23.31 5.05
C SER A 210 56.01 23.80 5.11
#